data_AF-A0A7X8U896-F1
#
_entry.id   AF-A0A7X8U896-F1
#
_cell.length_a   1.000
_cell.length_b   1.000
_cell.length_c   1.000
_cell.angle_alpha   90.00
_cell.angle_beta   90.00
_cell.angle_gamma   90.00
#
_symmetry.space_group_name_H-M   'P 1'
#
loop_
_entity.id
_entity.type
_entity.pdbx_description
1 polymer ?
#
loop_
_entity_poly.entity_id
_entity_poly.type
_entity_poly.pdbx_seq_one_letter_code
_entity_poly.pdbx_strand_id
1 'polypeptide(L)'
;MLTALLNGKKVIATDPAWDHRKGEYRALCNEQAVCPICLERITCKFGEINQHHFAHRHNTDCPGSHDTEEHMTGKAILYGFLMARYGHEATVDLEYYIPELKTTGDLLVQFQDGRKWAVEFYCGGKTQALSFQKRGE
;
A
#
# COMPACT_ATOMS: atom_id res chain seq x y z
N MET A 1 -0.61 -2.51 -5.33
CA MET A 1 -0.86 -1.75 -4.08
C MET A 1 -2.04 -2.31 -3.33
N LEU A 2 -2.03 -2.16 -2.01
CA LEU A 2 -3.04 -2.65 -1.08
C LEU A 2 -4.08 -1.60 -0.69
N THR A 3 -3.87 -0.32 -1.01
CA THR A 3 -4.80 0.74 -0.63
C THR A 3 -5.36 1.51 -1.81
N ALA A 4 -6.53 2.11 -1.61
CA ALA A 4 -7.24 2.94 -2.58
C ALA A 4 -7.99 4.06 -1.87
N LEU A 5 -8.31 5.15 -2.56
CA LEU A 5 -9.34 6.09 -2.12
C LEU A 5 -10.64 5.76 -2.85
N LEU A 6 -11.67 5.40 -2.09
CA LEU A 6 -13.03 5.24 -2.58
C LEU A 6 -13.91 6.33 -1.95
N ASN A 7 -14.45 7.22 -2.79
CA ASN A 7 -15.21 8.40 -2.33
C ASN A 7 -14.45 9.23 -1.27
N GLY A 8 -13.15 9.42 -1.50
CA GLY A 8 -12.26 10.15 -0.60
C GLY A 8 -11.87 9.41 0.68
N LYS A 9 -12.39 8.20 0.92
CA LYS A 9 -12.03 7.36 2.08
C LYS A 9 -10.99 6.33 1.68
N LYS A 10 -9.97 6.17 2.50
CA LYS A 10 -8.96 5.11 2.32
C LYS A 10 -9.59 3.75 2.60
N VAL A 11 -9.41 2.82 1.67
CA VAL A 11 -9.87 1.44 1.78
C VAL A 11 -8.69 0.49 1.55
N ILE A 12 -8.71 -0.67 2.21
CA ILE A 12 -7.62 -1.65 2.19
C ILE A 12 -8.11 -2.91 1.49
N ALA A 13 -7.35 -3.42 0.52
CA ALA A 13 -7.75 -4.55 -0.33
C ALA A 13 -7.97 -5.86 0.47
N THR A 14 -7.31 -5.99 1.62
CA THR A 14 -7.39 -7.15 2.52
C THR A 14 -8.39 -6.97 3.67
N ASP A 15 -9.25 -5.94 3.63
CA ASP A 15 -10.30 -5.76 4.66
C ASP A 15 -11.34 -6.91 4.59
N PRO A 16 -11.61 -7.64 5.68
CA PRO A 16 -12.61 -8.71 5.68
C PRO A 16 -14.02 -8.26 5.28
N ALA A 17 -14.33 -6.96 5.36
CA ALA A 17 -15.62 -6.41 4.96
C ALA A 17 -15.98 -6.72 3.49
N TRP A 18 -15.00 -7.07 2.64
CA TRP A 18 -15.24 -7.43 1.24
C TRP A 18 -15.83 -8.83 1.04
N ASP A 19 -15.62 -9.77 1.97
CA ASP A 19 -15.76 -11.21 1.69
C ASP A 19 -17.16 -11.65 1.24
N HIS A 20 -18.21 -11.02 1.77
CA HIS A 20 -19.60 -11.34 1.40
C HIS A 20 -20.18 -10.40 0.34
N ARG A 21 -19.40 -9.42 -0.14
CA ARG A 21 -19.86 -8.34 -1.04
C ARG A 21 -18.88 -8.07 -2.18
N LYS A 22 -18.01 -9.04 -2.50
CA LYS A 22 -16.92 -8.90 -3.48
C LYS A 22 -17.39 -8.33 -4.82
N GLY A 23 -18.50 -8.82 -5.36
CA GLY A 23 -19.05 -8.36 -6.64
C GLY A 23 -19.48 -6.88 -6.63
N GLU A 24 -20.20 -6.48 -5.60
CA GLU A 24 -20.68 -5.10 -5.41
C GLU A 24 -19.49 -4.14 -5.27
N TYR A 25 -18.56 -4.47 -4.38
CA TYR A 25 -17.41 -3.62 -4.13
C TYR A 25 -16.42 -3.60 -5.30
N ARG A 26 -16.30 -4.70 -6.06
CA ARG A 26 -15.53 -4.69 -7.31
C ARG A 26 -16.13 -3.73 -8.32
N ALA A 27 -17.45 -3.71 -8.48
CA ALA A 27 -18.12 -2.76 -9.37
C ALA A 27 -17.90 -1.31 -8.89
N LEU A 28 -18.14 -1.05 -7.60
CA LEU A 28 -18.00 0.26 -6.98
C LEU A 28 -16.56 0.79 -7.07
N CYS A 29 -15.57 0.00 -6.66
CA CYS A 29 -14.17 0.39 -6.72
C CYS A 29 -13.70 0.58 -8.16
N ASN A 30 -14.13 -0.28 -9.09
CA ASN A 30 -13.77 -0.06 -10.48
C ASN A 30 -14.34 1.26 -11.01
N GLU A 31 -15.55 1.66 -10.63
CA GLU A 31 -16.13 2.91 -11.09
C GLU A 31 -15.46 4.15 -10.46
N GLN A 32 -15.19 4.11 -9.15
CA GLN A 32 -14.95 5.32 -8.36
C GLN A 32 -13.59 5.36 -7.64
N ALA A 33 -12.87 4.24 -7.52
CA ALA A 33 -11.63 4.22 -6.76
C ALA A 33 -10.46 4.86 -7.51
N VAL A 34 -9.66 5.61 -6.76
CA VAL A 34 -8.44 6.26 -7.25
C VAL A 34 -7.25 5.91 -6.37
N CYS A 35 -6.05 6.03 -6.94
CA CYS A 35 -4.80 5.85 -6.22
C CYS A 35 -4.64 6.95 -5.15
N PRO A 36 -4.32 6.64 -3.89
CA PRO A 36 -4.07 7.67 -2.86
C PRO A 36 -2.81 8.52 -3.12
N ILE A 37 -1.92 8.09 -4.01
CA ILE A 37 -0.65 8.76 -4.28
C ILE A 37 -0.79 9.74 -5.46
N CYS A 38 -1.30 9.27 -6.60
CA CYS A 38 -1.39 10.07 -7.83
C CYS A 38 -2.82 10.47 -8.22
N LEU A 39 -3.84 10.01 -7.48
CA LEU A 39 -5.27 10.25 -7.76
C LEU A 39 -5.77 9.71 -9.10
N GLU A 40 -4.97 8.91 -9.81
CA GLU A 40 -5.38 8.25 -11.06
C GLU A 40 -6.32 7.07 -10.80
N ARG A 41 -7.12 6.74 -11.82
CA ARG A 41 -8.07 5.62 -11.74
C ARG A 41 -7.37 4.28 -11.59
N ILE A 42 -7.88 3.48 -10.67
CA ILE A 42 -7.41 2.11 -10.41
C ILE A 42 -8.51 1.08 -10.72
N THR A 43 -8.10 -0.18 -10.77
CA THR A 43 -8.94 -1.35 -10.94
C THR A 43 -8.79 -2.21 -9.71
N CYS A 44 -9.91 -2.60 -9.15
CA CYS A 44 -10.06 -3.60 -8.11
C CYS A 44 -9.85 -5.00 -8.68
N LYS A 45 -8.81 -5.70 -8.21
CA LYS A 45 -8.43 -7.05 -8.64
C LYS A 45 -8.78 -8.06 -7.54
N PHE A 46 -10.07 -8.22 -7.28
CA PHE A 46 -10.58 -9.20 -6.30
C PHE A 46 -10.98 -10.48 -7.03
N GLY A 47 -10.01 -11.37 -7.20
CA GLY A 47 -10.20 -12.71 -7.74
C GLY A 47 -10.09 -13.79 -6.65
N GLU A 48 -10.33 -15.04 -7.03
CA GLU A 48 -10.29 -16.17 -6.07
C GLU A 48 -8.89 -16.77 -5.87
N ILE A 49 -7.95 -16.47 -6.77
CA ILE A 49 -6.61 -17.10 -6.80
C ILE A 49 -5.56 -16.20 -6.14
N ASN A 50 -5.46 -14.95 -6.58
CA ASN A 50 -4.43 -14.02 -6.11
C ASN A 50 -4.98 -13.16 -4.97
N GLN A 51 -4.09 -12.69 -4.09
CA GLN A 51 -4.43 -11.71 -3.07
C GLN A 51 -5.13 -10.51 -3.70
N HIS A 52 -6.20 -10.06 -3.05
CA HIS A 52 -6.90 -8.84 -3.41
C HIS A 52 -5.94 -7.65 -3.42
N HIS A 53 -5.94 -6.90 -4.52
CA HIS A 53 -5.12 -5.70 -4.68
C HIS A 53 -5.78 -4.69 -5.61
N PHE A 54 -5.20 -3.50 -5.64
CA PHE A 54 -5.54 -2.46 -6.59
C PHE A 54 -4.41 -2.29 -7.62
N ALA A 55 -4.78 -2.09 -8.88
CA ALA A 55 -3.87 -1.89 -10.00
C ALA A 55 -4.26 -0.64 -10.80
N HIS A 56 -3.29 0.16 -11.23
CA HIS A 56 -3.57 1.31 -12.09
C HIS A 56 -4.17 0.86 -13.43
N ARG A 57 -5.16 1.61 -13.95
CA ARG A 57 -5.79 1.30 -15.25
C ARG A 57 -4.87 1.56 -16.43
N HIS A 58 -4.00 2.55 -16.29
CA HIS A 58 -3.01 2.94 -17.29
C HIS A 58 -1.62 2.84 -16.71
N ASN A 59 -0.63 2.65 -17.57
CA ASN A 59 0.76 2.71 -17.15
C ASN A 59 1.05 4.13 -16.65
N THR A 60 1.28 4.25 -15.35
CA THR A 60 1.45 5.54 -14.66
C THR A 60 2.83 5.49 -14.02
N ASP A 61 3.56 6.60 -14.04
CA ASP A 61 4.79 6.74 -13.26
C ASP A 61 4.44 7.04 -11.79
N CYS A 62 3.83 6.04 -11.14
CA CYS A 62 3.38 6.14 -9.75
C CYS A 62 4.20 5.18 -8.89
N PRO A 63 4.74 5.59 -7.73
CA PRO A 63 5.44 4.68 -6.84
C PRO A 63 4.61 3.41 -6.51
N GLY A 64 3.31 3.58 -6.25
CA GLY A 64 2.40 2.46 -5.95
C GLY A 64 2.04 1.55 -7.12
N SER A 65 2.45 1.83 -8.37
CA SER A 65 2.23 0.91 -9.50
C SER A 65 3.30 -0.19 -9.62
N HIS A 66 4.39 -0.09 -8.86
CA HIS A 66 5.55 -0.99 -8.98
C HIS A 66 5.56 -2.15 -7.99
N ASP A 67 4.56 -2.24 -7.11
CA ASP A 67 4.45 -3.32 -6.14
C ASP A 67 4.32 -4.69 -6.82
N THR A 68 5.19 -5.62 -6.42
CA THR A 68 5.06 -7.03 -6.79
C THR A 68 4.07 -7.74 -5.87
N GLU A 69 3.60 -8.94 -6.28
CA GLU A 69 2.77 -9.78 -5.42
C GLU A 69 3.46 -10.15 -4.10
N GLU A 70 4.77 -10.41 -4.15
CA GLU A 70 5.58 -10.68 -2.95
C GLU A 70 5.63 -9.47 -2.02
N HIS A 71 5.85 -8.27 -2.56
CA HIS A 71 5.86 -7.03 -1.78
C HIS A 71 4.49 -6.78 -1.13
N MET A 72 3.41 -6.91 -1.90
CA MET A 72 2.05 -6.79 -1.35
C MET A 72 1.78 -7.82 -0.25
N THR A 73 2.18 -9.08 -0.47
CA THR A 73 2.00 -10.14 0.53
C THR A 73 2.77 -9.83 1.82
N GLY A 74 4.02 -9.40 1.71
CA GLY A 74 4.85 -9.01 2.86
C GLY A 74 4.23 -7.85 3.64
N LYS A 75 3.76 -6.81 2.96
CA LYS A 75 3.05 -5.67 3.57
C LYS A 75 1.79 -6.11 4.30
N ALA A 76 0.99 -6.98 3.70
CA ALA A 76 -0.24 -7.47 4.31
C ALA A 76 0.02 -8.29 5.59
N ILE A 77 1.05 -9.15 5.58
CA ILE A 77 1.48 -9.91 6.77
C ILE A 77 1.93 -8.96 7.88
N LEU A 78 2.79 -7.99 7.56
CA LEU A 78 3.26 -7.00 8.54
C LEU A 78 2.12 -6.16 9.10
N TYR A 79 1.20 -5.73 8.26
CA TYR A 79 0.01 -5.00 8.68
C TYR A 79 -0.80 -5.79 9.70
N GLY A 80 -1.12 -7.06 9.38
CA GLY A 80 -1.85 -7.95 10.29
C GLY A 80 -1.13 -8.16 11.61
N PHE A 81 0.20 -8.39 11.57
CA PHE A 81 1.03 -8.53 12.76
C PHE A 81 1.02 -7.27 13.64
N LEU A 82 1.24 -6.10 13.05
CA LEU A 82 1.29 -4.83 13.79
C LEU A 82 -0.08 -4.46 14.36
N MET A 83 -1.16 -4.67 13.62
CA MET A 83 -2.52 -4.49 14.11
C MET A 83 -2.83 -5.42 15.29
N ALA A 84 -2.48 -6.70 15.19
CA ALA A 84 -2.67 -7.65 16.29
C ALA A 84 -1.85 -7.30 17.53
N ARG A 85 -0.61 -6.82 17.34
CA ARG A 85 0.33 -6.54 18.44
C ARG A 85 0.09 -5.19 19.12
N TYR A 86 -0.28 -4.17 18.35
CA TYR A 86 -0.27 -2.76 18.76
C TYR A 86 -1.59 -2.01 18.49
N GLY A 87 -2.58 -2.62 17.83
CA GLY A 87 -3.81 -1.93 17.42
C GLY A 87 -4.68 -1.34 18.55
N HIS A 88 -4.39 -1.69 19.81
CA HIS A 88 -5.03 -1.10 20.99
C HIS A 88 -4.35 0.20 21.48
N GLU A 89 -3.07 0.39 21.14
CA GLU A 89 -2.24 1.52 21.59
C GLU A 89 -1.73 2.39 20.43
N ALA A 90 -1.96 1.98 19.18
CA ALA A 90 -1.50 2.64 17.99
C ALA A 90 -2.47 2.47 16.82
N THR A 91 -2.40 3.40 15.89
CA THR A 91 -2.95 3.23 14.53
C THR A 91 -1.86 2.65 13.62
N VAL A 92 -2.25 1.80 12.67
CA VAL A 92 -1.35 1.27 11.64
C VAL A 92 -1.94 1.62 10.28
N ASP A 93 -1.17 2.35 9.48
CA ASP A 93 -1.56 2.78 8.14
C ASP A 93 -0.69 2.08 7.10
N LEU A 94 -1.30 1.41 6.12
CA LEU A 94 -0.61 0.88 4.93
C LEU A 94 -0.39 1.99 3.90
N GLU A 95 0.73 1.98 3.18
CA GLU A 95 1.01 2.87 2.04
C GLU A 95 0.78 4.34 2.43
N TYR A 96 1.56 4.80 3.39
CA TYR A 96 1.49 6.17 3.92
C TYR A 96 2.31 7.11 3.03
N TYR A 97 1.67 8.14 2.50
CA TYR A 97 2.34 9.17 1.71
C TYR A 97 3.13 10.12 2.62
N ILE A 98 4.40 10.36 2.29
CA ILE A 98 5.31 11.27 2.98
C ILE A 98 5.53 12.49 2.06
N PRO A 99 4.77 13.58 2.24
CA PRO A 99 4.79 14.73 1.32
C PRO A 99 6.16 15.37 1.19
N GLU A 100 6.92 15.45 2.28
CA GLU A 100 8.24 16.10 2.34
C GLU A 100 9.25 15.41 1.45
N LEU A 101 9.14 14.08 1.35
CA LEU A 101 10.04 13.24 0.57
C LEU A 101 9.45 12.85 -0.80
N LYS A 102 8.19 13.21 -1.05
CA LYS A 102 7.41 12.79 -2.23
C LYS A 102 7.48 11.28 -2.46
N THR A 103 7.54 10.51 -1.38
CA THR A 103 7.61 9.05 -1.40
C THR A 103 6.46 8.46 -0.60
N THR A 104 6.19 7.17 -0.81
CA THR A 104 5.21 6.42 -0.02
C THR A 104 5.97 5.36 0.74
N GLY A 105 5.83 5.33 2.06
CA GLY A 105 6.37 4.26 2.89
C GLY A 105 5.35 3.12 3.01
N ASP A 106 5.84 1.91 3.25
CA ASP A 106 5.00 0.72 3.24
C ASP A 106 3.99 0.69 4.40
N LEU A 107 4.42 0.96 5.63
CA LEU A 107 3.54 1.09 6.80
C LEU A 107 3.99 2.21 7.74
N LEU A 108 3.02 2.86 8.37
CA LEU A 108 3.25 3.81 9.46
C LEU A 108 2.48 3.35 10.70
N VAL A 109 3.19 3.21 11.82
CA VAL A 109 2.59 2.99 13.14
C VAL A 109 2.63 4.29 13.92
N GLN A 110 1.48 4.79 14.38
CA GLN A 110 1.39 6.00 15.20
C GLN A 110 0.81 5.65 16.57
N PHE A 111 1.65 5.70 17.60
CA PHE A 111 1.28 5.39 18.99
C PHE A 111 0.55 6.58 19.62
N GLN A 112 -0.32 6.28 20.59
CA GLN A 112 -1.07 7.30 21.35
C GLN A 112 -0.16 8.26 22.13
N ASP A 113 1.05 7.83 22.48
CA ASP A 113 2.06 8.64 23.16
C ASP A 113 2.85 9.57 22.20
N GLY A 114 2.50 9.58 20.92
CA GLY A 114 3.10 10.43 19.89
C GLY A 114 4.31 9.82 19.18
N ARG A 115 4.81 8.65 19.61
CA ARG A 115 5.86 7.93 18.87
C ARG A 115 5.34 7.49 17.50
N LYS A 116 6.23 7.47 16.51
CA LYS A 116 5.94 7.02 15.14
C LYS A 116 7.01 6.05 14.67
N TRP A 117 6.59 4.93 14.08
CA TRP A 117 7.49 4.00 13.39
C TRP A 117 7.12 3.93 11.92
N ALA A 118 8.08 4.24 11.05
CA ALA A 118 8.01 3.87 9.64
C ALA A 118 8.56 2.44 9.50
N VAL A 119 7.80 1.56 8.85
CA VAL A 119 8.17 0.17 8.63
C VAL A 119 8.15 -0.09 7.13
N GLU A 120 9.30 -0.52 6.60
CA GLU A 120 9.49 -0.84 5.18
C GLU A 120 9.72 -2.34 5.00
N PHE A 121 9.09 -2.94 4.00
CA PHE A 121 9.32 -4.31 3.60
C PHE A 121 10.10 -4.36 2.29
N TYR A 122 11.24 -5.05 2.31
CA TYR A 122 12.04 -5.27 1.12
C TYR A 122 12.09 -6.77 0.80
N CYS A 123 11.55 -7.16 -0.35
CA CYS A 123 11.82 -8.44 -0.99
C CYS A 123 12.89 -8.26 -2.08
N GLY A 124 13.87 -9.17 -2.15
CA GLY A 124 14.99 -9.09 -3.11
C GLY A 124 14.55 -9.25 -4.58
N GLY A 125 15.27 -8.75 -5.58
CA GLY A 125 16.52 -8.01 -5.54
C GLY A 125 16.70 -7.11 -6.77
N LYS A 126 17.20 -5.91 -6.53
CA LYS A 126 18.13 -5.29 -7.47
C LYS A 126 19.47 -5.27 -6.77
N THR A 127 20.43 -6.02 -7.30
CA THR A 127 21.82 -5.58 -7.26
C THR A 127 21.84 -4.26 -8.05
N GLN A 128 21.43 -3.15 -7.43
CA GLN A 128 22.00 -1.89 -7.87
C GLN A 128 23.47 -2.04 -7.53
N ALA A 129 24.31 -2.20 -8.56
CA ALA A 129 25.70 -1.84 -8.40
C ALA A 129 25.67 -0.41 -7.87
N LEU A 130 25.96 -0.24 -6.57
CA LEU A 130 26.20 1.05 -5.99
C LEU A 130 27.41 1.59 -6.74
N SER A 131 27.18 2.37 -7.80
CA SER A 131 28.22 3.19 -8.38
C SER A 131 28.49 4.28 -7.37
N PHE A 132 29.43 4.01 -6.45
CA PHE A 132 30.06 5.04 -5.65
C PHE A 132 30.75 5.98 -6.63
N GLN A 133 30.11 7.09 -6.98
CA GLN A 133 30.86 8.21 -7.53
C GLN A 133 31.78 8.69 -6.41
N LYS A 134 33.10 8.52 -6.62
CA LYS A 134 34.08 9.20 -5.78
C LYS A 134 33.71 10.69 -5.79
N ARG A 135 33.60 11.30 -4.61
CA ARG A 135 33.54 12.75 -4.51
C ARG A 135 34.76 13.28 -5.26
N GLY A 136 34.53 14.09 -6.28
CA GLY A 136 35.59 14.75 -7.03
C GLY A 136 36.47 15.54 -6.08
N GLU A 137 37.77 15.43 -6.30
CA GLU A 137 38.76 16.37 -5.78
C GLU A 137 38.61 17.73 -6.48
#